data_AF-A0A3A6MYJ9-F1
#
_entry.id   AF-A0A3A6MYJ9-F1
#
_cell.length_a   1.000
_cell.length_b   1.000
_cell.length_c   1.000
_cell.angle_alpha   90.00
_cell.angle_beta   90.00
_cell.angle_gamma   90.00
#
_symmetry.space_group_name_H-M   'P 1'
#
loop_
_entity.id
_entity.type
_entity.pdbx_description
1 polymer ?
#
loop_
_entity_poly.entity_id
_entity_poly.type
_entity_poly.pdbx_seq_one_letter_code
_entity_poly.pdbx_strand_id
1 'polypeptide(L)'
;MNEQSKSDSPQDDFVFFAFREEFLRQHDLPQQPCPVRMSVLEESLANDSLTVTKLADECILYTRQQADRKGEISTLLERLCHAAGIIVGRAGDDQRAREYFTIAHDCDPLNYQIATDYALSLSNTGDMAAAAAIFEKFISCSLADWQYLIPHAWTEAIKLHYWQKNYHRVMELVEILLAKKLEPSQFSRDNLIAIADDIRKKI
;
A
#
# COMPACT_ATOMS: atom_id res chain seq x y z
N MET A 1 27.20 41.07 24.41
CA MET A 1 26.75 39.75 24.86
C MET A 1 25.34 39.55 24.34
N ASN A 2 25.18 38.68 23.34
CA ASN A 2 23.92 38.02 23.09
C ASN A 2 24.28 36.64 22.56
N GLU A 3 23.90 35.63 23.34
CA GLU A 3 24.30 34.25 23.23
C GLU A 3 23.67 33.60 22.00
N GLN A 4 24.50 32.80 21.32
CA GLN A 4 24.11 31.85 20.30
C GLN A 4 23.13 30.84 20.91
N SER A 5 21.89 30.83 20.44
CA SER A 5 21.05 29.63 20.52
C SER A 5 21.54 28.65 19.44
N LYS A 6 22.58 27.88 19.76
CA LYS A 6 22.90 26.66 19.03
C LYS A 6 21.72 25.70 19.17
N SER A 7 21.01 25.49 18.07
CA SER A 7 20.07 24.40 17.90
C SER A 7 20.89 23.11 17.78
N ASP A 8 21.26 22.51 18.91
CA ASP A 8 21.95 21.22 19.02
C ASP A 8 20.96 20.05 18.75
N SER A 9 20.32 20.05 17.59
CA SER A 9 19.81 18.81 17.00
C SER A 9 20.90 18.34 16.03
N PRO A 10 21.47 17.13 16.18
CA PRO A 10 22.31 16.58 15.13
C PRO A 10 21.43 16.53 13.87
N GLN A 11 21.71 17.41 12.92
CA GLN A 11 21.26 17.20 11.56
C GLN A 11 21.98 15.93 11.15
N ASP A 12 21.27 14.81 11.20
CA ASP A 12 21.78 13.56 10.67
C ASP A 12 22.04 13.82 9.17
N ASP A 13 23.31 13.99 8.81
CA ASP A 13 23.70 14.27 7.43
C ASP A 13 23.34 13.07 6.54
N PHE A 14 22.26 13.23 5.78
CA PHE A 14 21.88 12.27 4.75
C PHE A 14 22.82 12.39 3.57
N VAL A 15 23.32 11.24 3.11
CA VAL A 15 23.98 11.11 1.82
C VAL A 15 23.10 10.37 0.84
N PHE A 16 23.19 10.74 -0.43
CA PHE A 16 22.45 10.09 -1.50
C PHE A 16 23.27 8.93 -2.06
N PHE A 17 22.92 7.73 -1.64
CA PHE A 17 23.62 6.50 -2.01
C PHE A 17 22.97 5.87 -3.25
N ALA A 18 23.78 5.57 -4.27
CA ALA A 18 23.33 4.88 -5.46
C ALA A 18 23.52 3.36 -5.31
N PHE A 19 22.46 2.59 -5.54
CA PHE A 19 22.51 1.13 -5.45
C PHE A 19 23.08 0.48 -6.70
N ARG A 20 23.57 -0.75 -6.53
CA ARG A 20 23.92 -1.62 -7.64
C ARG A 20 22.66 -1.96 -8.44
N GLU A 21 22.77 -1.99 -9.77
CA GLU A 21 21.64 -2.31 -10.66
C GLU A 21 20.97 -3.65 -10.33
N GLU A 22 21.74 -4.64 -9.90
CA GLU A 22 21.20 -5.95 -9.54
C GLU A 22 20.21 -5.88 -8.37
N PHE A 23 20.55 -5.11 -7.33
CA PHE A 23 19.68 -4.89 -6.18
C PHE A 23 18.39 -4.16 -6.59
N LEU A 24 18.51 -3.16 -7.46
CA LEU A 24 17.36 -2.42 -7.98
C LEU A 24 16.42 -3.33 -8.77
N ARG A 25 16.96 -4.17 -9.66
CA ARG A 25 16.17 -5.11 -10.47
C ARG A 25 15.49 -6.18 -9.62
N GLN A 26 16.18 -6.72 -8.61
CA GLN A 26 15.63 -7.75 -7.73
C GLN A 26 14.38 -7.27 -6.98
N HIS A 27 14.30 -5.97 -6.69
CA HIS A 27 13.24 -5.37 -5.88
C HIS A 27 12.33 -4.41 -6.65
N ASP A 28 12.44 -4.34 -7.98
CA ASP A 28 11.68 -3.41 -8.84
C ASP A 28 11.76 -1.95 -8.36
N LEU A 29 12.97 -1.52 -7.97
CA LEU A 29 13.23 -0.18 -7.46
C LEU A 29 13.70 0.76 -8.59
N PRO A 30 13.32 2.06 -8.55
CA PRO A 30 13.78 3.02 -9.53
C PRO A 30 15.28 3.27 -9.42
N GLN A 31 15.92 3.63 -10.54
CA GLN A 31 17.33 4.05 -10.56
C GLN A 31 17.47 5.47 -10.01
N GLN A 32 17.25 5.59 -8.71
CA GLN A 32 17.30 6.84 -7.97
C GLN A 32 18.18 6.66 -6.72
N PRO A 33 19.08 7.63 -6.42
CA PRO A 33 19.82 7.61 -5.17
C PRO A 33 18.91 7.69 -3.94
N CYS A 34 19.19 6.88 -2.92
CA CYS A 34 18.46 6.87 -1.67
C CYS A 34 19.13 7.75 -0.62
N PRO A 35 18.39 8.61 0.09
CA PRO A 35 18.92 9.27 1.26
C PRO A 35 19.15 8.23 2.36
N VAL A 36 20.36 8.16 2.88
CA VAL A 36 20.76 7.29 3.99
C VAL A 36 21.67 8.09 4.91
N ARG A 37 21.47 8.00 6.23
CA ARG A 37 22.38 8.61 7.18
C ARG A 37 23.75 7.94 7.11
N MET A 38 24.82 8.73 7.22
CA MET A 38 26.19 8.20 7.06
C MET A 38 26.49 7.02 8.01
N SER A 39 26.06 7.11 9.27
CA SER A 39 26.24 6.05 10.26
C SER A 39 25.61 4.71 9.84
N VAL A 40 24.40 4.75 9.28
CA VAL A 40 23.68 3.57 8.79
C VAL A 40 24.37 3.00 7.55
N LEU A 41 24.87 3.86 6.66
CA LEU A 41 25.59 3.44 5.48
C LEU A 41 26.90 2.73 5.85
N GLU A 42 27.70 3.31 6.75
CA GLU A 42 28.96 2.72 7.23
C GLU A 42 28.73 1.36 7.90
N GLU A 43 27.74 1.26 8.80
CA GLU A 43 27.40 0.01 9.47
C GLU A 43 26.92 -1.06 8.47
N SER A 44 26.08 -0.65 7.50
CA SER A 44 25.51 -1.59 6.54
C SER A 44 26.54 -2.10 5.55
N LEU A 45 27.49 -1.25 5.13
CA LEU A 45 28.60 -1.65 4.26
C LEU A 45 29.60 -2.55 4.99
N ALA A 46 29.89 -2.28 6.26
CA ALA A 46 30.80 -3.11 7.05
C ALA A 46 30.27 -4.54 7.27
N ASN A 47 28.96 -4.69 7.40
CA ASN A 47 28.31 -5.95 7.76
C ASN A 47 27.50 -6.61 6.62
N ASP A 48 27.54 -6.05 5.41
CA ASP A 48 26.70 -6.44 4.26
C ASP A 48 25.21 -6.64 4.64
N SER A 49 24.70 -5.74 5.48
CA SER A 49 23.40 -5.88 6.18
C SER A 49 22.34 -4.90 5.70
N LEU A 50 22.53 -4.32 4.52
CA LEU A 50 21.60 -3.35 3.94
C LEU A 50 20.35 -4.07 3.42
N THR A 51 19.19 -3.73 3.95
CA THR A 51 17.91 -4.34 3.57
C THR A 51 16.95 -3.30 3.03
N VAL A 52 15.97 -3.75 2.23
CA VAL A 52 14.87 -2.92 1.74
C VAL A 52 14.14 -2.22 2.90
N THR A 53 13.93 -2.91 4.02
CA THR A 53 13.26 -2.35 5.21
C THR A 53 14.06 -1.21 5.84
N LYS A 54 15.39 -1.36 5.99
CA LYS A 54 16.26 -0.28 6.50
C LYS A 54 16.23 0.92 5.55
N LEU A 55 16.27 0.69 4.24
CA LEU A 55 16.21 1.76 3.25
C LEU A 55 14.87 2.51 3.25
N ALA A 56 13.77 1.77 3.41
CA ALA A 56 12.45 2.37 3.59
C ALA A 56 12.43 3.25 4.86
N ASP A 57 12.95 2.76 5.98
CA ASP A 57 13.02 3.52 7.24
C ASP A 57 13.83 4.81 7.09
N GLU A 58 14.96 4.77 6.38
CA GLU A 58 15.78 5.95 6.12
C GLU A 58 15.07 6.96 5.20
N CYS A 59 14.35 6.52 4.16
CA CYS A 59 13.52 7.40 3.33
C CYS A 59 12.37 8.03 4.13
N ILE A 60 11.73 7.27 5.03
CA ILE A 60 10.67 7.77 5.90
C ILE A 60 11.23 8.83 6.85
N LEU A 61 12.39 8.58 7.46
CA LEU A 61 13.04 9.56 8.33
C LEU A 61 13.43 10.82 7.55
N TYR A 62 14.02 10.66 6.37
CA TYR A 62 14.39 11.77 5.50
C TYR A 62 13.18 12.66 5.19
N THR A 63 12.05 12.07 4.77
CA THR A 63 10.85 12.84 4.43
C THR A 63 10.13 13.45 5.62
N ARG A 64 10.34 12.93 6.84
CA ARG A 64 9.89 13.59 8.07
C ARG A 64 10.74 14.82 8.40
N GLN A 65 12.05 14.77 8.15
CA GLN A 65 12.97 15.87 8.43
C GLN A 65 12.99 16.93 7.31
N GLN A 66 12.74 16.53 6.07
CA GLN A 66 12.78 17.34 4.85
C GLN A 66 11.45 17.23 4.10
N ALA A 67 10.36 17.61 4.77
CA ALA A 67 9.00 17.40 4.28
C ALA A 67 8.73 18.09 2.92
N ASP A 68 9.35 19.25 2.69
CA ASP A 68 9.32 19.99 1.43
C ASP A 68 9.99 19.23 0.27
N ARG A 69 10.90 18.31 0.58
CA ARG A 69 11.63 17.48 -0.40
C ARG A 69 11.04 16.10 -0.62
N LYS A 70 9.90 15.77 0.02
CA LYS A 70 9.21 14.47 -0.15
C LYS A 70 8.95 14.15 -1.64
N GLY A 71 8.58 15.16 -2.43
CA GLY A 71 8.31 15.01 -3.86
C GLY A 71 9.54 14.58 -4.68
N GLU A 72 10.75 14.86 -4.21
CA GLU A 72 11.98 14.46 -4.92
C GLU A 72 12.21 12.95 -4.88
N ILE A 73 11.72 12.27 -3.84
CA ILE A 73 11.93 10.83 -3.63
C ILE A 73 10.63 10.03 -3.60
N SER A 74 9.49 10.61 -4.01
CA SER A 74 8.19 9.98 -3.82
C SER A 74 8.07 8.60 -4.47
N THR A 75 8.58 8.44 -5.70
CA THR A 75 8.59 7.14 -6.41
C THR A 75 9.51 6.13 -5.73
N LEU A 76 10.66 6.56 -5.22
CA LEU A 76 11.55 5.67 -4.47
C LEU A 76 10.92 5.25 -3.14
N LEU A 77 10.32 6.20 -2.41
CA LEU A 77 9.64 5.97 -1.14
C LEU A 77 8.45 5.03 -1.32
N GLU A 78 7.63 5.25 -2.35
CA GLU A 78 6.53 4.36 -2.76
C GLU A 78 7.02 2.92 -2.90
N ARG A 79 8.03 2.70 -3.74
CA ARG A 79 8.52 1.36 -4.09
C ARG A 79 9.22 0.66 -2.93
N LEU A 80 10.04 1.40 -2.18
CA LEU A 80 10.69 0.86 -0.98
C LEU A 80 9.68 0.49 0.10
N CYS A 81 8.70 1.35 0.36
CA CYS A 81 7.67 1.04 1.36
C CYS A 81 6.78 -0.12 0.91
N HIS A 82 6.37 -0.18 -0.36
CA HIS A 82 5.59 -1.31 -0.87
C HIS A 82 6.35 -2.64 -0.71
N ALA A 83 7.62 -2.68 -1.13
CA ALA A 83 8.45 -3.87 -0.98
C ALA A 83 8.73 -4.23 0.50
N ALA A 84 9.00 -3.24 1.35
CA ALA A 84 9.18 -3.43 2.79
C ALA A 84 7.92 -3.99 3.46
N GLY A 85 6.74 -3.47 3.10
CA GLY A 85 5.44 -3.95 3.56
C GLY A 85 5.21 -5.42 3.24
N ILE A 86 5.51 -5.84 2.01
CA ILE A 86 5.44 -7.26 1.61
C ILE A 86 6.40 -8.12 2.44
N ILE A 87 7.63 -7.67 2.67
CA ILE A 87 8.65 -8.42 3.41
C ILE A 87 8.21 -8.65 4.86
N VAL A 88 7.78 -7.58 5.56
CA VAL A 88 7.41 -7.69 6.98
C VAL A 88 6.06 -8.38 7.18
N GLY A 89 5.11 -8.17 6.27
CA GLY A 89 3.82 -8.88 6.29
C GLY A 89 3.99 -10.40 6.11
N ARG A 90 4.88 -10.83 5.21
CA ARG A 90 5.24 -12.26 5.07
C ARG A 90 5.93 -12.83 6.31
N ALA A 91 6.60 -11.99 7.08
CA ALA A 91 7.18 -12.36 8.38
C ALA A 91 6.16 -12.35 9.53
N GLY A 92 4.90 -11.94 9.28
CA GLY A 92 3.82 -11.89 10.26
C GLY A 92 3.73 -10.58 11.05
N ASP A 93 4.47 -9.54 10.67
CA ASP A 93 4.37 -8.21 11.27
C ASP A 93 3.34 -7.36 10.50
N ASP A 94 2.06 -7.67 10.70
CA ASP A 94 0.94 -7.01 10.02
C ASP A 94 0.86 -5.51 10.33
N GLN A 95 1.25 -5.10 11.55
CA GLN A 95 1.22 -3.70 11.96
C GLN A 95 2.25 -2.88 11.19
N ARG A 96 3.50 -3.36 11.11
CA ARG A 96 4.53 -2.68 10.33
C ARG A 96 4.25 -2.74 8.84
N ALA A 97 3.66 -3.84 8.36
CA ALA A 97 3.20 -3.94 6.97
C ALA A 97 2.19 -2.83 6.64
N ARG A 98 1.17 -2.65 7.50
CA ARG A 98 0.17 -1.57 7.36
C ARG A 98 0.81 -0.19 7.32
N GLU A 99 1.81 0.07 8.17
CA GLU A 99 2.51 1.37 8.19
C GLU A 99 3.21 1.65 6.86
N TYR A 100 3.97 0.69 6.33
CA TYR A 100 4.61 0.84 5.04
C TYR A 100 3.61 0.98 3.89
N PHE A 101 2.57 0.15 3.85
CA PHE A 101 1.55 0.24 2.80
C PHE A 101 0.78 1.55 2.85
N THR A 102 0.54 2.11 4.04
CA THR A 102 -0.06 3.45 4.18
C THR A 102 0.82 4.49 3.49
N ILE A 103 2.11 4.49 3.76
CA ILE A 103 3.06 5.45 3.16
C ILE A 103 3.18 5.26 1.66
N ALA A 104 3.22 4.01 1.18
CA ALA A 104 3.25 3.70 -0.24
C ALA A 104 1.98 4.19 -0.95
N HIS A 105 0.80 3.95 -0.36
CA HIS A 105 -0.49 4.39 -0.89
C HIS A 105 -0.61 5.92 -0.89
N ASP A 106 -0.08 6.61 0.12
CA ASP A 106 -0.04 8.07 0.16
C ASP A 106 0.84 8.68 -0.95
N CYS A 107 1.83 7.92 -1.45
CA CYS A 107 2.68 8.37 -2.55
C CYS A 107 2.01 8.16 -3.91
N ASP A 108 1.30 7.05 -4.11
CA ASP A 108 0.48 6.80 -5.30
C ASP A 108 -0.89 6.17 -4.94
N PRO A 109 -1.91 7.01 -4.68
CA PRO A 109 -3.24 6.53 -4.30
C PRO A 109 -4.01 5.82 -5.42
N LEU A 110 -3.53 5.87 -6.66
CA LEU A 110 -4.18 5.27 -7.82
C LEU A 110 -3.54 3.94 -8.23
N ASN A 111 -2.38 3.60 -7.66
CA ASN A 111 -1.76 2.31 -7.85
C ASN A 111 -2.62 1.21 -7.21
N TYR A 112 -3.33 0.46 -8.05
CA TYR A 112 -4.25 -0.59 -7.63
C TYR A 112 -3.58 -1.71 -6.82
N GLN A 113 -2.34 -2.07 -7.17
CA GLN A 113 -1.62 -3.13 -6.47
C GLN A 113 -1.31 -2.71 -5.04
N ILE A 114 -0.76 -1.51 -4.87
CA ILE A 114 -0.46 -0.94 -3.55
C ILE A 114 -1.75 -0.78 -2.74
N ALA A 115 -2.82 -0.29 -3.36
CA ALA A 115 -4.11 -0.16 -2.69
C ALA A 115 -4.69 -1.50 -2.23
N THR A 116 -4.53 -2.55 -3.05
CA THR A 116 -4.96 -3.91 -2.69
C THR A 116 -4.17 -4.42 -1.48
N ASP A 117 -2.84 -4.34 -1.52
CA ASP A 117 -1.99 -4.78 -0.41
C ASP A 117 -2.26 -3.97 0.87
N TYR A 118 -2.50 -2.66 0.72
CA TYR A 118 -2.90 -1.80 1.82
C TYR A 118 -4.25 -2.22 2.43
N ALA A 119 -5.28 -2.42 1.60
CA ALA A 119 -6.60 -2.85 2.06
C ALA A 119 -6.55 -4.23 2.75
N LEU A 120 -5.74 -5.16 2.23
CA LEU A 120 -5.51 -6.45 2.88
C LEU A 120 -4.84 -6.29 4.26
N SER A 121 -3.83 -5.43 4.37
CA SER A 121 -3.19 -5.15 5.66
C SER A 121 -4.16 -4.52 6.68
N LEU A 122 -5.07 -3.66 6.22
CA LEU A 122 -6.13 -3.10 7.04
C LEU A 122 -7.08 -4.19 7.53
N SER A 123 -7.51 -5.09 6.65
CA SER A 123 -8.35 -6.23 7.01
C SER A 123 -7.66 -7.15 8.03
N ASN A 124 -6.37 -7.46 7.84
CA ASN A 124 -5.59 -8.31 8.76
C ASN A 124 -5.44 -7.67 10.14
N THR A 125 -5.33 -6.34 10.20
CA THR A 125 -5.29 -5.58 11.46
C THR A 125 -6.68 -5.25 12.03
N GLY A 126 -7.75 -5.79 11.43
CA GLY A 126 -9.13 -5.67 11.93
C GLY A 126 -9.92 -4.46 11.43
N ASP A 127 -9.33 -3.60 10.61
CA ASP A 127 -9.96 -2.40 10.05
C ASP A 127 -10.68 -2.71 8.73
N MET A 128 -11.68 -3.59 8.80
CA MET A 128 -12.45 -4.05 7.63
C MET A 128 -13.23 -2.92 6.96
N ALA A 129 -13.64 -1.91 7.71
CA ALA A 129 -14.37 -0.75 7.17
C ALA A 129 -13.46 0.11 6.28
N ALA A 130 -12.24 0.43 6.74
CA ALA A 130 -11.26 1.14 5.92
C ALA A 130 -10.83 0.30 4.71
N ALA A 131 -10.61 -1.00 4.88
CA ALA A 131 -10.30 -1.91 3.79
C ALA A 131 -11.39 -1.87 2.69
N ALA A 132 -12.67 -1.95 3.09
CA ALA A 132 -13.78 -1.89 2.15
C ALA A 132 -13.86 -0.54 1.42
N ALA A 133 -13.63 0.56 2.13
CA ALA A 133 -13.64 1.91 1.55
C ALA A 133 -12.60 2.09 0.43
N ILE A 134 -11.43 1.45 0.55
CA ILE A 134 -10.42 1.47 -0.52
C ILE A 134 -10.96 0.81 -1.79
N PHE A 135 -11.51 -0.40 -1.69
CA PHE A 135 -12.06 -1.10 -2.86
C PHE A 135 -13.27 -0.36 -3.45
N GLU A 136 -14.12 0.22 -2.61
CA GLU A 136 -15.24 1.07 -3.04
C GLU A 136 -14.79 2.30 -3.85
N LYS A 137 -13.64 2.88 -3.50
CA LYS A 137 -13.04 3.97 -4.28
C LYS A 137 -12.65 3.49 -5.68
N PHE A 138 -12.05 2.31 -5.82
CA PHE A 138 -11.73 1.76 -7.15
C PHE A 138 -12.96 1.35 -7.95
N ILE A 139 -14.02 0.90 -7.27
CA ILE A 139 -15.32 0.61 -7.89
C ILE A 139 -15.97 1.90 -8.43
N SER A 140 -15.86 3.01 -7.71
CA SER A 140 -16.48 4.30 -8.07
C SER A 140 -15.64 5.16 -9.02
N CYS A 141 -14.30 5.05 -8.97
CA CYS A 141 -13.37 5.69 -9.91
C CYS A 141 -13.40 4.98 -11.27
N SER A 142 -14.51 5.16 -11.98
CA SER A 142 -14.72 4.79 -13.38
C SER A 142 -13.77 5.57 -14.30
N LEU A 143 -12.53 5.09 -14.47
CA LEU A 143 -11.80 5.30 -15.73
C LEU A 143 -12.33 4.27 -16.74
N ALA A 144 -12.49 4.67 -17.99
CA ALA A 144 -13.23 3.99 -19.05
C ALA A 144 -12.73 2.57 -19.44
N ASP A 145 -11.77 2.00 -18.72
CA ASP A 145 -11.07 0.76 -19.06
C ASP A 145 -11.41 -0.38 -18.08
N TRP A 146 -12.64 -0.85 -18.21
CA TRP A 146 -13.24 -1.92 -17.41
C TRP A 146 -12.61 -3.30 -17.58
N GLN A 147 -11.74 -3.50 -18.57
CA GLN A 147 -11.47 -4.85 -19.06
C GLN A 147 -10.55 -5.71 -18.19
N TYR A 148 -9.75 -5.15 -17.27
CA TYR A 148 -8.68 -5.96 -16.66
C TYR A 148 -8.45 -5.82 -15.14
N LEU A 149 -8.92 -4.79 -14.45
CA LEU A 149 -8.46 -4.50 -13.07
C LEU A 149 -9.53 -4.59 -11.97
N ILE A 150 -10.82 -4.69 -12.31
CA ILE A 150 -11.89 -4.38 -11.36
C ILE A 150 -12.60 -5.62 -10.73
N PRO A 151 -12.58 -6.86 -11.30
CA PRO A 151 -13.26 -7.99 -10.66
C PRO A 151 -12.77 -8.35 -9.26
N HIS A 152 -11.47 -8.19 -9.01
CA HIS A 152 -10.90 -8.43 -7.69
C HIS A 152 -11.43 -7.40 -6.67
N ALA A 153 -11.46 -6.12 -7.01
CA ALA A 153 -11.96 -5.06 -6.12
C ALA A 153 -13.41 -5.29 -5.67
N TRP A 154 -14.29 -5.65 -6.62
CA TRP A 154 -15.67 -6.01 -6.31
C TRP A 154 -15.77 -7.24 -5.40
N THR A 155 -14.96 -8.26 -5.68
CA THR A 155 -14.95 -9.49 -4.89
C THR A 155 -14.54 -9.22 -3.45
N GLU A 156 -13.46 -8.45 -3.26
CA GLU A 156 -12.98 -8.11 -1.92
C GLU A 156 -13.93 -7.15 -1.19
N ALA A 157 -14.51 -6.15 -1.87
CA ALA A 157 -15.54 -5.28 -1.29
C ALA A 157 -16.76 -6.08 -0.80
N ILE A 158 -17.27 -7.02 -1.62
CA ILE A 158 -18.38 -7.90 -1.25
C ILE A 158 -18.03 -8.75 -0.02
N LYS A 159 -16.85 -9.38 0.00
CA LYS A 159 -16.40 -10.20 1.14
C LYS A 159 -16.30 -9.37 2.42
N LEU A 160 -15.66 -8.20 2.34
CA LEU A 160 -15.46 -7.33 3.50
C LEU A 160 -16.78 -6.82 4.05
N HIS A 161 -17.72 -6.41 3.20
CA HIS A 161 -19.06 -6.01 3.65
C HIS A 161 -19.88 -7.18 4.20
N TYR A 162 -19.74 -8.38 3.62
CA TYR A 162 -20.38 -9.58 4.13
C TYR A 162 -19.88 -9.96 5.53
N TRP A 163 -18.56 -9.92 5.77
CA TRP A 163 -17.98 -10.17 7.10
C TRP A 163 -18.39 -9.12 8.14
N GLN A 164 -18.57 -7.87 7.70
CA GLN A 164 -19.11 -6.79 8.54
C GLN A 164 -20.63 -6.88 8.75
N LYS A 165 -21.31 -7.89 8.18
CA LYS A 165 -22.77 -8.05 8.19
C LYS A 165 -23.51 -6.85 7.57
N ASN A 166 -22.85 -6.09 6.70
CA ASN A 166 -23.47 -5.01 5.93
C ASN A 166 -24.20 -5.58 4.71
N TYR A 167 -25.22 -6.39 4.97
CA TYR A 167 -25.93 -7.17 3.95
C TYR A 167 -26.65 -6.32 2.92
N HIS A 168 -27.15 -5.14 3.32
CA HIS A 168 -27.73 -4.18 2.39
C HIS A 168 -26.71 -3.72 1.34
N ARG A 169 -25.49 -3.36 1.77
CA ARG A 169 -24.44 -2.95 0.81
C ARG A 169 -23.99 -4.12 -0.06
N VAL A 170 -23.90 -5.33 0.49
CA VAL A 170 -23.57 -6.51 -0.33
C VAL A 170 -24.63 -6.73 -1.42
N MET A 171 -25.92 -6.64 -1.09
CA MET A 171 -26.99 -6.75 -2.08
C MET A 171 -26.87 -5.69 -3.17
N GLU A 172 -26.62 -4.43 -2.79
CA GLU A 172 -26.43 -3.35 -3.75
C GLU A 172 -25.28 -3.64 -4.73
N LEU A 173 -24.12 -4.07 -4.20
CA LEU A 173 -22.96 -4.41 -5.03
C LEU A 173 -23.24 -5.59 -5.97
N VAL A 174 -23.90 -6.63 -5.47
CA VAL A 174 -24.28 -7.81 -6.27
C VAL A 174 -25.28 -7.44 -7.36
N GLU A 175 -26.26 -6.59 -7.08
CA GLU A 175 -27.24 -6.13 -8.06
C GLU A 175 -26.58 -5.30 -9.17
N ILE A 176 -25.64 -4.41 -8.82
CA ILE A 176 -24.85 -3.65 -9.81
C ILE A 176 -24.07 -4.61 -10.72
N LEU A 177 -23.42 -5.64 -10.16
CA LEU A 177 -22.69 -6.63 -10.95
C LEU A 177 -23.61 -7.47 -11.83
N LEU A 178 -24.78 -7.90 -11.33
CA LEU A 178 -25.74 -8.70 -12.11
C LEU A 178 -26.37 -7.90 -13.27
N ALA A 179 -26.53 -6.59 -13.10
CA ALA A 179 -27.00 -5.67 -14.14
C ALA A 179 -25.94 -5.42 -15.22
N LYS A 180 -24.67 -5.50 -14.85
CA LYS A 180 -23.56 -5.42 -15.79
C LYS A 180 -23.45 -6.76 -16.50
N LYS A 181 -23.56 -6.76 -17.83
CA LYS A 181 -23.40 -7.96 -18.67
C LYS A 181 -21.92 -8.36 -18.72
N LEU A 182 -21.35 -8.73 -17.59
CA LEU A 182 -19.96 -9.13 -17.44
C LEU A 182 -19.75 -10.49 -18.11
N GLU A 183 -18.58 -10.67 -18.70
CA GLU A 183 -18.21 -11.96 -19.27
C GLU A 183 -18.08 -13.01 -18.16
N PRO A 184 -18.48 -14.28 -18.37
CA PRO A 184 -18.38 -15.33 -17.36
C PRO A 184 -16.95 -15.55 -16.81
N SER A 185 -15.93 -15.19 -17.59
CA SER A 185 -14.53 -15.22 -17.16
C SER A 185 -14.18 -14.17 -16.10
N GLN A 186 -15.01 -13.15 -15.92
CA GLN A 186 -14.81 -12.05 -14.95
C GLN A 186 -15.57 -12.32 -13.65
N PHE A 187 -16.79 -12.86 -13.74
CA PHE A 187 -17.61 -13.24 -12.59
C PHE A 187 -18.52 -14.42 -12.91
N SER A 188 -18.59 -15.39 -11.99
CA SER A 188 -19.65 -16.41 -12.03
C SER A 188 -20.98 -15.80 -11.62
N ARG A 189 -21.89 -15.66 -12.60
CA ARG A 189 -23.26 -15.18 -12.36
C ARG A 189 -24.00 -16.06 -11.34
N ASP A 190 -23.79 -17.37 -11.40
CA ASP A 190 -24.42 -18.32 -10.48
C ASP A 190 -23.95 -18.10 -9.03
N ASN A 191 -22.66 -17.79 -8.84
CA ASN A 191 -22.14 -17.45 -7.51
C ASN A 191 -22.77 -16.16 -6.97
N LEU A 192 -22.93 -15.13 -7.82
CA LEU A 192 -23.58 -13.88 -7.43
C LEU A 192 -25.05 -14.09 -7.05
N ILE A 193 -25.79 -14.92 -7.80
CA ILE A 193 -27.17 -15.30 -7.47
C ILE A 193 -27.23 -16.04 -6.13
N ALA A 194 -26.33 -17.01 -5.91
CA ALA A 194 -26.27 -17.76 -4.65
C ALA A 194 -25.99 -16.84 -3.45
N ILE A 195 -25.09 -15.87 -3.59
CA ILE A 195 -24.82 -14.85 -2.56
C ILE A 195 -26.07 -14.01 -2.30
N ALA A 196 -26.76 -13.54 -3.34
CA ALA A 196 -27.99 -12.76 -3.21
C ALA A 196 -29.10 -13.53 -2.47
N ASP A 197 -29.28 -14.81 -2.80
CA ASP A 197 -30.29 -15.66 -2.17
C ASP A 197 -29.95 -15.99 -0.70
N ASP A 198 -28.67 -16.16 -0.36
CA ASP A 198 -28.24 -16.29 1.04
C ASP A 198 -28.52 -15.02 1.84
N ILE A 199 -28.22 -13.85 1.27
CA ILE A 199 -28.43 -12.57 1.94
C ILE A 199 -29.91 -12.24 2.11
N ARG A 200 -30.76 -12.52 1.13
CA ARG A 200 -32.23 -12.34 1.24
C ARG A 200 -32.84 -13.12 2.39
N LYS A 201 -32.18 -14.18 2.88
CA LYS A 201 -32.62 -14.94 4.07
C LYS A 201 -32.17 -14.30 5.39
N LYS A 202 -31.23 -13.35 5.35
CA LYS A 202 -30.62 -12.69 6.52
C LYS A 202 -31.14 -11.28 6.77
N ILE A 203 -31.81 -10.66 5.79
CA ILE A 203 -32.49 -9.36 5.87
C ILE A 203 -33.99 -9.62 6.08
#